data_AF-A0A4Q3REG8-F1
#
_entry.id   AF-A0A4Q3REG8-F1
#
_cell.length_a   1.000
_cell.length_b   1.000
_cell.length_c   1.000
_cell.angle_alpha   90.00
_cell.angle_beta   90.00
_cell.angle_gamma   90.00
#
_symmetry.space_group_name_H-M   'P 1'
#
loop_
_entity.id
_entity.type
_entity.pdbx_description
1 polymer ?
#
loop_
_entity_poly.entity_id
_entity_poly.type
_entity_poly.pdbx_seq_one_letter_code
_entity_poly.pdbx_strand_id
1 'polypeptide(L)'
;MASNTNDQYDHIIQNCRTTFLKKTQDYGTSWRVYRTISIADQVYIKAKRIRTIQEKKIQRIGDDIKSEFEGILNYCIIGLIQLQINNDDLEQLSVQTVQQYYDGIVAQAKQLMQDKN
;
A
#
# COMPACT_ATOMS: atom_id res chain seq x y z
N MET A 1 12.02 -8.54 -22.78
CA MET A 1 11.44 -7.38 -22.08
C MET A 1 10.71 -7.76 -20.78
N ALA A 2 10.06 -8.94 -20.69
CA ALA A 2 9.33 -9.38 -19.49
C ALA A 2 10.17 -9.62 -18.21
N SER A 3 11.44 -10.05 -18.33
CA SER A 3 12.31 -10.26 -17.14
C SER A 3 12.52 -8.95 -16.37
N ASN A 4 12.76 -7.83 -17.06
CA ASN A 4 13.02 -6.54 -16.41
C ASN A 4 11.78 -6.02 -15.64
N THR A 5 10.57 -6.21 -16.18
CA THR A 5 9.33 -5.74 -15.53
C THR A 5 9.04 -6.49 -14.23
N ASN A 6 9.25 -7.81 -14.20
CA ASN A 6 9.06 -8.59 -12.97
C ASN A 6 10.09 -8.20 -11.89
N ASP A 7 11.35 -8.02 -12.28
CA ASP A 7 12.42 -7.64 -11.35
C ASP A 7 12.17 -6.23 -10.76
N GLN A 8 11.72 -5.28 -11.61
CA GLN A 8 11.32 -3.94 -11.16
C GLN A 8 10.12 -3.98 -10.23
N TYR A 9 9.10 -4.79 -10.54
CA TYR A 9 7.93 -4.98 -9.69
C TYR A 9 8.35 -5.48 -8.31
N ASP A 10 9.14 -6.55 -8.26
CA ASP A 10 9.60 -7.16 -7.01
C ASP A 10 10.43 -6.19 -6.16
N HIS A 11 11.30 -5.41 -6.81
CA HIS A 11 12.09 -4.41 -6.12
C HIS A 11 11.21 -3.32 -5.47
N ILE A 12 10.22 -2.78 -6.19
CA ILE A 12 9.33 -1.75 -5.66
C ILE A 12 8.42 -2.30 -4.56
N ILE A 13 7.89 -3.50 -4.74
CA ILE A 13 7.07 -4.18 -3.73
C ILE A 13 7.86 -4.40 -2.44
N GLN A 14 9.12 -4.82 -2.55
CA GLN A 14 9.97 -5.06 -1.38
C GLN A 14 10.18 -3.78 -0.56
N ASN A 15 10.36 -2.63 -1.23
CA ASN A 15 10.48 -1.33 -0.57
C ASN A 15 9.18 -0.94 0.16
N CYS A 16 8.02 -1.09 -0.51
CA CYS A 16 6.71 -0.81 0.07
C CYS A 16 6.44 -1.69 1.29
N ARG A 17 6.72 -3.00 1.15
CA ARG A 17 6.56 -4.01 2.19
C ARG A 17 7.39 -3.70 3.43
N THR A 18 8.67 -3.37 3.23
CA THR A 18 9.59 -3.02 4.32
C THR A 18 9.06 -1.82 5.10
N THR A 19 8.64 -0.77 4.41
CA THR A 19 8.05 0.43 5.03
C THR A 19 6.74 0.10 5.77
N PHE A 20 5.88 -0.73 5.18
CA PHE A 20 4.61 -1.12 5.77
C PHE A 20 4.77 -1.93 7.06
N LEU A 21 5.64 -2.94 7.04
CA LEU A 21 5.89 -3.80 8.21
C LEU A 21 6.60 -3.05 9.32
N LYS A 22 7.55 -2.15 8.99
CA LYS A 22 8.17 -1.27 9.98
C LYS A 22 7.13 -0.39 10.68
N LYS A 23 6.23 0.24 9.92
CA LYS A 23 5.13 1.04 10.50
C LYS A 23 4.19 0.18 11.34
N THR A 24 3.93 -1.05 10.93
CA THR A 24 3.11 -2.00 11.71
C THR A 24 3.79 -2.37 13.02
N GLN A 25 5.11 -2.53 13.02
CA GLN A 25 5.89 -2.76 14.25
C GLN A 25 5.87 -1.54 15.17
N ASP A 26 6.02 -0.33 14.62
CA ASP A 26 6.11 0.91 15.39
C ASP A 26 4.76 1.35 15.98
N TYR A 27 3.65 1.11 15.26
CA TYR A 27 2.32 1.68 15.57
C TYR A 27 1.19 0.64 15.69
N GLY A 28 1.51 -0.65 15.61
CA GLY A 28 0.52 -1.72 15.55
C GLY A 28 -0.39 -1.62 14.32
N THR A 29 -1.56 -2.27 14.37
CA THR A 29 -2.58 -2.20 13.32
C THR A 29 -3.58 -1.08 13.58
N SER A 30 -3.08 0.13 13.86
CA SER A 30 -3.89 1.33 14.09
C SER A 30 -4.90 1.62 12.97
N TRP A 31 -4.60 1.21 11.74
CA TRP A 31 -5.49 1.33 10.58
C TRP A 31 -6.77 0.48 10.65
N ARG A 32 -6.88 -0.49 11.57
CA ARG A 32 -8.11 -1.27 11.80
C ARG A 32 -9.29 -0.43 12.25
N VAL A 33 -9.03 0.75 12.83
CA VAL A 33 -10.08 1.71 13.21
C VAL A 33 -10.78 2.34 12.01
N TYR A 34 -10.16 2.28 10.82
CA TYR A 34 -10.73 2.88 9.64
C TYR A 34 -11.82 2.01 9.03
N ARG A 35 -12.96 2.65 8.75
CA ARG A 35 -13.97 2.10 7.84
C ARG A 35 -13.38 2.00 6.44
N THR A 36 -13.87 1.07 5.63
CA THR A 36 -13.43 0.88 4.24
C THR A 36 -13.50 2.17 3.42
N ILE A 37 -14.54 2.98 3.61
CA ILE A 37 -14.67 4.29 2.93
C ILE A 37 -13.52 5.25 3.29
N SER A 38 -13.09 5.27 4.55
CA SER A 38 -11.97 6.11 4.99
C SER A 38 -10.64 5.66 4.38
N ILE A 39 -10.47 4.36 4.11
CA ILE A 39 -9.29 3.85 3.41
C ILE A 39 -9.30 4.29 1.94
N ALA A 40 -10.47 4.25 1.29
CA ALA A 40 -10.62 4.79 -0.07
C ALA A 40 -10.30 6.31 -0.12
N ASP A 41 -10.71 7.06 0.89
CA ASP A 41 -10.36 8.48 1.00
C ASP A 41 -8.84 8.68 1.13
N GLN A 42 -8.12 7.83 1.88
CA GLN A 42 -6.66 7.89 1.95
C GLN A 42 -6.01 7.72 0.58
N VAL A 43 -6.46 6.75 -0.24
CA VAL A 43 -6.00 6.59 -1.63
C VAL A 43 -6.28 7.85 -2.45
N TYR A 44 -7.47 8.42 -2.33
CA TYR A 44 -7.84 9.63 -3.06
C TYR A 44 -6.98 10.85 -2.67
N ILE A 45 -6.70 11.03 -1.38
CA ILE A 45 -5.83 12.09 -0.87
C ILE A 45 -4.43 11.99 -1.50
N LYS A 46 -3.88 10.78 -1.57
CA LYS A 46 -2.58 10.50 -2.20
C LYS A 46 -2.60 10.79 -3.71
N ALA A 47 -3.63 10.33 -4.43
CA ALA A 47 -3.78 10.63 -5.86
C ALA A 47 -3.91 12.14 -6.14
N LYS A 48 -4.70 12.85 -5.34
CA LYS A 48 -4.85 14.31 -5.43
C LYS A 48 -3.53 15.03 -5.14
N ARG A 49 -2.72 14.51 -4.23
CA ARG A 49 -1.38 15.03 -3.94
C ARG A 49 -0.47 14.91 -5.15
N ILE A 50 -0.38 13.73 -5.78
CA ILE A 50 0.39 13.51 -7.01
C ILE A 50 0.01 14.52 -8.09
N ARG A 51 -1.30 14.68 -8.34
CA ARG A 51 -1.81 15.67 -9.31
C ARG A 51 -1.37 17.10 -8.95
N THR A 52 -1.50 17.48 -7.68
CA THR A 52 -1.10 18.82 -7.21
C THR A 52 0.39 19.08 -7.45
N ILE A 53 1.24 18.07 -7.21
CA ILE A 53 2.68 18.15 -7.43
C ILE A 53 2.98 18.35 -8.93
N GLN A 54 2.34 17.59 -9.81
CA GLN A 54 2.54 17.68 -11.25
C GLN A 54 2.05 19.02 -11.83
N GLU A 55 0.96 19.57 -11.30
CA GLU A 55 0.42 20.88 -11.72
C GLU A 55 1.27 22.05 -11.19
N LYS A 56 1.74 21.97 -9.94
CA LYS A 56 2.58 23.00 -9.33
C LYS A 56 4.04 22.75 -9.72
N LYS A 57 4.44 23.24 -10.90
CA LYS A 57 5.82 23.22 -11.44
C LYS A 57 6.92 23.73 -10.50
N ILE A 58 6.57 24.40 -9.41
CA ILE A 58 7.49 24.87 -8.36
C ILE A 58 7.07 24.26 -7.04
N GLN A 59 7.95 23.47 -6.44
CA GLN A 59 7.81 22.99 -5.07
C GLN A 59 8.81 23.69 -4.16
N ARG A 60 8.33 24.18 -3.01
CA ARG A 60 9.18 24.79 -1.97
C ARG A 60 9.77 23.76 -1.00
N ILE A 61 9.20 22.56 -0.97
CA ILE A 61 9.63 21.39 -0.19
C ILE A 61 9.66 20.25 -1.20
N GLY A 62 10.76 19.48 -1.26
CA GLY A 62 10.90 18.37 -2.21
C GLY A 62 9.99 17.20 -1.84
N ASP A 63 8.70 17.33 -2.16
CA ASP A 63 7.72 16.28 -1.96
C ASP A 63 7.92 15.22 -3.04
N ASP A 64 8.46 14.07 -2.65
CA ASP A 64 8.70 12.97 -3.57
C ASP A 64 7.39 12.28 -3.97
N ILE A 65 7.01 12.40 -5.24
CA ILE A 65 5.85 11.73 -5.85
C ILE A 65 5.89 10.22 -5.61
N LYS A 66 7.10 9.62 -5.59
CA LYS A 66 7.26 8.17 -5.35
C LYS A 66 6.65 7.75 -4.03
N SER A 67 6.87 8.51 -2.96
CA SER A 67 6.32 8.22 -1.64
C SER A 67 4.78 8.24 -1.61
N GLU A 68 4.16 9.06 -2.46
CA GLU A 68 2.69 9.09 -2.60
C GLU A 68 2.17 7.83 -3.30
N PHE A 69 2.88 7.33 -4.31
CA PHE A 69 2.55 6.04 -4.94
C PHE A 69 2.73 4.85 -4.00
N GLU A 70 3.83 4.80 -3.24
CA GLU A 70 4.04 3.78 -2.20
C GLU A 70 2.93 3.83 -1.14
N GLY A 71 2.47 5.04 -0.79
CA GLY A 71 1.32 5.27 0.08
C GLY A 71 0.03 4.68 -0.50
N ILE A 72 -0.28 4.97 -1.77
CA ILE A 72 -1.45 4.39 -2.47
C ILE A 72 -1.42 2.87 -2.38
N LEU A 73 -0.28 2.26 -2.72
CA LEU A 73 -0.13 0.80 -2.68
C LEU A 73 -0.45 0.25 -1.29
N ASN A 74 0.17 0.80 -0.26
CA ASN A 74 -0.03 0.34 1.11
C ASN A 74 -1.48 0.56 1.62
N TYR A 75 -2.15 1.65 1.24
CA TYR A 75 -3.56 1.84 1.58
C TYR A 75 -4.48 0.85 0.83
N CYS A 76 -4.17 0.52 -0.43
CA CYS A 76 -4.89 -0.54 -1.14
C CYS A 76 -4.72 -1.89 -0.43
N ILE A 77 -3.50 -2.24 0.02
CA ILE A 77 -3.28 -3.46 0.81
C ILE A 77 -4.09 -3.41 2.11
N ILE A 78 -4.05 -2.33 2.88
CA ILE A 78 -4.86 -2.17 4.11
C ILE A 78 -6.35 -2.43 3.83
N GLY A 79 -6.89 -1.85 2.75
CA GLY A 79 -8.28 -2.05 2.35
C GLY A 79 -8.60 -3.52 2.05
N LEU A 80 -7.72 -4.19 1.32
CA LEU A 80 -7.86 -5.62 1.01
C LEU A 80 -7.75 -6.50 2.26
N ILE A 81 -6.87 -6.16 3.21
CA ILE A 81 -6.80 -6.86 4.50
C ILE A 81 -8.09 -6.67 5.31
N GLN A 82 -8.60 -5.44 5.43
CA GLN A 82 -9.87 -5.15 6.12
C GLN A 82 -11.05 -5.93 5.49
N LEU A 83 -11.08 -6.07 4.16
CA LEU A 83 -12.13 -6.84 3.48
C LEU A 83 -12.01 -8.36 3.69
N GLN A 84 -10.82 -8.88 4.00
CA GLN A 84 -10.62 -10.31 4.28
C GLN A 84 -10.93 -10.64 5.74
N ILE A 85 -10.69 -9.71 6.66
CA ILE A 85 -10.98 -9.87 8.07
C ILE A 85 -12.45 -9.52 8.31
N ASN A 86 -13.32 -10.53 8.27
CA ASN A 86 -14.77 -10.39 8.43
C ASN A 86 -15.21 -10.12 9.89
N ASN A 87 -14.40 -9.42 10.69
CA ASN A 87 -14.76 -8.95 12.03
C ASN A 87 -14.48 -7.44 12.19
N ASP A 88 -15.42 -6.74 12.82
CA ASP A 88 -15.28 -5.31 13.12
C ASP A 88 -14.51 -5.06 14.43
N ASP A 89 -14.03 -6.13 15.06
CA ASP A 89 -13.25 -6.02 16.29
C ASP A 89 -11.94 -5.29 16.03
N LEU A 90 -11.64 -4.32 16.89
CA LEU A 90 -10.39 -3.56 16.89
C LEU A 90 -9.22 -4.42 17.41
N GLU A 91 -8.99 -5.55 16.76
CA GLU A 91 -7.93 -6.48 17.10
C GLU A 91 -6.58 -5.96 16.63
N GLN A 92 -5.62 -5.92 17.54
CA GLN A 92 -4.22 -5.74 17.23
C GLN A 92 -3.69 -7.03 16.60
N LEU A 93 -3.43 -7.00 15.30
CA LEU A 93 -2.83 -8.15 14.62
C LEU A 93 -1.32 -8.16 14.88
N SER A 94 -0.76 -9.35 15.03
CA SER A 94 0.69 -9.49 15.09
C SER A 94 1.33 -9.07 13.77
N VAL A 95 2.58 -8.55 13.82
CA VAL A 95 3.34 -8.21 12.60
C VAL A 95 3.43 -9.41 11.65
N GLN A 96 3.57 -10.62 12.19
CA GLN A 96 3.63 -11.85 11.40
C GLN A 96 2.31 -12.12 10.66
N THR A 97 1.17 -11.95 11.33
CA THR A 97 -0.16 -12.09 10.71
C THR A 97 -0.36 -11.06 9.61
N VAL A 98 -0.01 -9.80 9.88
CA VAL A 98 -0.09 -8.71 8.89
C VAL A 98 0.79 -9.00 7.67
N GLN A 99 2.00 -9.51 7.90
CA GLN A 99 2.92 -9.92 6.85
C GLN A 99 2.33 -11.02 5.96
N GLN A 100 1.71 -12.05 6.55
CA GLN A 100 1.09 -13.14 5.79
C GLN A 100 -0.01 -12.61 4.86
N TYR A 101 -0.87 -11.73 5.36
CA TYR A 101 -1.90 -11.10 4.53
C TYR A 101 -1.30 -10.25 3.41
N TYR A 102 -0.33 -9.39 3.73
CA TYR A 102 0.34 -8.54 2.76
C TYR A 102 0.95 -9.37 1.63
N ASP A 103 1.72 -10.40 1.97
CA ASP A 103 2.42 -11.25 1.01
C ASP A 103 1.42 -12.02 0.13
N GLY A 104 0.33 -12.53 0.71
CA GLY A 104 -0.73 -13.21 -0.02
C GLY A 104 -1.43 -12.31 -1.04
N ILE A 105 -1.77 -11.08 -0.65
CA ILE A 105 -2.42 -10.11 -1.55
C ILE A 105 -1.48 -9.69 -2.68
N VAL A 106 -0.21 -9.42 -2.37
CA VAL A 106 0.79 -9.04 -3.38
C VAL A 106 1.05 -10.17 -4.37
N ALA A 107 1.09 -11.42 -3.91
CA ALA A 107 1.24 -12.58 -4.78
C ALA A 107 0.05 -12.72 -5.74
N GLN A 108 -1.18 -12.55 -5.25
CA GLN A 108 -2.38 -12.55 -6.10
C GLN A 108 -2.35 -11.42 -7.14
N ALA A 109 -1.95 -10.21 -6.72
CA ALA A 109 -1.83 -9.07 -7.63
C ALA A 109 -0.77 -9.31 -8.71
N LYS A 110 0.38 -9.90 -8.35
CA LYS A 110 1.44 -10.25 -9.30
C LYS A 110 1.00 -11.32 -10.28
N GLN A 111 0.32 -12.36 -9.81
CA GLN A 111 -0.21 -13.42 -10.67
C GLN A 111 -1.19 -12.83 -11.69
N LEU A 112 -2.14 -12.00 -11.25
CA LEU A 112 -3.10 -11.34 -12.14
C LEU A 112 -2.44 -10.44 -13.19
N MET A 113 -1.34 -9.78 -12.83
CA MET A 113 -0.55 -8.99 -13.78
C MET A 113 0.13 -9.89 -14.82
N GLN A 114 0.67 -11.05 -14.41
CA GLN A 114 1.33 -11.99 -15.30
C GLN A 114 0.35 -12.68 -16.23
N ASP A 115 -0.85 -13.03 -15.77
CA ASP A 115 -1.89 -13.66 -16.60
C ASP A 115 -2.43 -12.74 -17.71
N LYS A 116 -2.24 -11.41 -17.58
CA LYS A 116 -2.70 -10.40 -18.54
C LYS A 116 -1.67 -10.03 -19.61
N ASN A 117 -0.41 -10.44 -19.45
CA ASN A 117 0.71 -10.08 -20.34
C ASN A 117 1.23 -11.31 -21.11
#